data_AF-X0U8K6-F1
#
_entry.id   AF-X0U8K6-F1
#
_cell.length_a   1.000
_cell.length_b   1.000
_cell.length_c   1.000
_cell.angle_alpha   90.00
_cell.angle_beta   90.00
_cell.angle_gamma   90.00
#
_symmetry.space_group_name_H-M   'P 1'
#
loop_
_entity.id
_entity.type
_entity.pdbx_description
1 polymer ?
#
loop_
_entity_poly.entity_id
_entity_poly.type
_entity_poly.pdbx_seq_one_letter_code
_entity_poly.pdbx_strand_id
1 'polypeptide(L)'
;GTSPLRNEMLAQAYPFVGHLLSSLANKALSPQAPWRQVLGLLALLALAALLAIRPTAWQIILTATVMSASLVSCAAAAYGAGRVLPDGRAHALNNVAYIDASHLEAYSSDRWANHGIANLMQTLMRHGYLPLLASDLTAERLERAGLLILIAPARKFSPTERDTIKNFVRAGGTCICTVGAEEARVIAPLLVDFGFKVLPSPVPPDEDAFEPWPLGFFQQSFGETSDMWYVPFYAGWPVECVASSFHAWIIWSDGKSDEPIVVSRSEGQ
;
A
#
# COMPACT_ATOMS: atom_id res chain seq x y z
N GLY A 1 6.45 26.40 11.31
CA GLY A 1 7.31 25.23 11.04
C GLY A 1 6.49 23.98 11.28
N THR A 2 6.09 23.28 10.23
CA THR A 2 5.37 22.00 10.35
C THR A 2 6.41 20.91 10.60
N SER A 3 6.29 20.24 11.75
CA SER A 3 7.14 19.08 12.05
C SER A 3 6.94 18.02 10.95
N PRO A 4 8.00 17.36 10.45
CA PRO A 4 7.88 16.29 9.46
C PRO A 4 7.07 15.09 9.99
N LEU A 5 6.82 15.02 11.30
CA LEU A 5 5.93 14.03 11.95
C LEU A 5 4.43 14.35 11.78
N ARG A 6 4.07 15.51 11.25
CA ARG A 6 2.67 15.97 11.09
C ARG A 6 2.37 16.39 9.66
N ASN A 7 3.18 15.96 8.70
CA ASN A 7 3.03 16.36 7.30
C ASN A 7 3.02 15.16 6.37
N GLU A 8 2.60 15.34 5.11
CA GLU A 8 2.52 14.25 4.12
C GLU A 8 3.85 13.53 3.87
N MET A 9 4.97 14.16 4.25
CA MET A 9 6.30 13.54 4.19
C MET A 9 6.43 12.31 5.10
N LEU A 10 5.68 12.23 6.21
CA LEU A 10 5.68 11.06 7.08
C LEU A 10 5.19 9.81 6.35
N ALA A 11 4.23 9.93 5.42
CA ALA A 11 3.65 8.79 4.72
C ALA A 11 4.69 7.95 3.95
N GLN A 12 5.78 8.57 3.49
CA GLN A 12 6.92 7.89 2.87
C GLN A 12 8.07 7.66 3.83
N ALA A 13 8.31 8.60 4.76
CA ALA A 13 9.44 8.53 5.67
C ALA A 13 9.17 7.64 6.89
N TYR A 14 7.95 7.10 7.08
CA TYR A 14 7.61 6.32 8.27
C TYR A 14 8.53 5.11 8.52
N PRO A 15 9.10 4.39 7.52
CA PRO A 15 10.02 3.31 7.82
C PRO A 15 11.28 3.86 8.47
N PHE A 16 11.82 4.97 7.95
CA PHE A 16 12.96 5.65 8.53
C PHE A 16 12.67 6.21 9.93
N VAL A 17 11.52 6.87 10.11
CA VAL A 17 11.11 7.42 11.41
C VAL A 17 10.87 6.29 12.42
N GLY A 18 10.24 5.20 12.01
CA GLY A 18 10.06 4.01 12.83
C GLY A 18 11.38 3.38 13.24
N HIS A 19 12.34 3.25 12.31
CA HIS A 19 13.68 2.76 12.61
C HIS A 19 14.40 3.67 13.62
N LEU A 20 14.31 4.99 13.43
CA LEU A 20 14.90 5.97 14.33
C LEU A 20 14.29 5.86 15.74
N LEU A 21 12.96 5.86 15.85
CA LEU A 21 12.26 5.74 17.13
C LEU A 21 12.53 4.39 17.81
N SER A 22 12.53 3.29 17.06
CA SER A 22 12.89 1.97 17.57
C SER A 22 14.32 1.96 18.14
N SER A 23 15.27 2.56 17.42
CA SER A 23 16.66 2.65 17.87
C SER A 23 16.83 3.47 19.15
N LEU A 24 16.01 4.52 19.33
CA LEU A 24 16.00 5.36 20.53
C LEU A 24 15.32 4.68 21.72
N ALA A 25 14.25 3.93 21.48
CA ALA A 25 13.50 3.21 22.51
C ALA A 25 14.26 1.98 23.02
N ASN A 26 14.92 1.23 22.12
CA ASN A 26 15.64 0.01 22.45
C ASN A 26 17.15 0.24 22.65
N LYS A 27 17.53 1.10 23.61
CA LYS A 27 18.95 1.33 23.95
C LYS A 27 19.72 0.06 24.30
N ALA A 28 19.07 -0.94 24.91
CA ALA A 28 19.70 -2.21 25.32
C ALA A 28 20.00 -3.18 24.17
N LEU A 29 19.27 -3.09 23.05
CA LEU A 29 19.45 -3.91 21.85
C LEU A 29 20.11 -3.15 20.69
N SER A 30 20.44 -1.87 20.92
CA SER A 30 21.08 -1.00 19.95
C SER A 30 22.37 -1.62 19.38
N PRO A 31 22.61 -1.51 18.05
CA PRO A 31 23.90 -1.88 17.44
C PRO A 31 25.11 -1.20 18.09
N GLN A 32 24.89 -0.09 18.81
CA GLN A 32 25.91 0.70 19.50
C GLN A 32 26.20 0.22 20.93
N ALA A 33 25.67 -0.94 21.36
CA ALA A 33 26.05 -1.50 22.66
C ALA A 33 27.58 -1.72 22.71
N PRO A 34 28.31 -1.15 23.68
CA PRO A 34 29.77 -1.09 23.66
C PRO A 34 30.42 -2.48 23.63
N TRP A 35 29.79 -3.48 24.25
CA TRP A 35 30.28 -4.86 24.25
C TRP A 35 30.21 -5.52 22.86
N ARG A 36 29.21 -5.18 22.02
CA ARG A 36 29.09 -5.69 20.64
C ARG A 36 30.15 -5.07 19.74
N GLN A 37 30.43 -3.77 19.93
CA GLN A 37 31.51 -3.09 19.21
C GLN A 37 32.87 -3.69 19.54
N VAL A 38 33.14 -3.96 20.83
CA VAL A 38 34.38 -4.63 21.27
C VAL A 38 34.51 -6.03 20.67
N LEU A 39 33.46 -6.86 20.70
CA LEU A 39 33.49 -8.18 20.08
C LEU A 39 33.70 -8.11 18.56
N GLY A 40 33.03 -7.17 17.88
CA GLY A 40 33.20 -6.95 16.45
C GLY A 40 34.64 -6.55 16.09
N LEU A 41 35.24 -5.63 16.86
CA LEU A 41 36.62 -5.20 16.69
C LEU A 41 37.61 -6.34 16.92
N LEU A 42 37.40 -7.15 17.97
CA LEU A 42 38.22 -8.33 18.25
C LEU A 42 38.14 -9.36 17.13
N ALA A 43 36.94 -9.62 16.60
CA ALA A 43 36.76 -10.51 15.45
C ALA A 43 37.49 -9.99 14.20
N LEU A 44 37.42 -8.68 13.94
CA LEU A 44 38.06 -8.04 12.80
C LEU A 44 39.60 -8.07 12.92
N LEU A 45 40.13 -7.83 14.12
CA LEU A 45 41.56 -7.97 14.42
C LEU A 45 42.05 -9.41 14.28
N ALA A 46 41.29 -10.39 14.78
CA ALA A 46 41.61 -11.80 14.62
C ALA A 46 41.65 -12.22 13.14
N LEU A 47 40.70 -11.72 12.34
CA LEU A 47 40.62 -11.98 10.90
C LEU A 47 41.82 -11.36 10.15
N ALA A 48 42.19 -10.12 10.50
CA ALA A 48 43.34 -9.43 9.94
C ALA A 48 44.66 -10.12 10.31
N ALA A 49 44.80 -10.57 11.56
CA ALA A 49 45.97 -11.32 12.02
C ALA A 49 46.10 -12.67 11.29
N LEU A 50 44.98 -13.39 11.09
CA LEU A 50 44.93 -14.64 10.32
C LEU A 50 45.37 -14.44 8.86
N LEU A 51 44.93 -13.36 8.22
CA LEU A 51 45.30 -13.03 6.83
C LEU A 51 46.76 -12.55 6.70
N ALA A 52 47.31 -11.90 7.71
CA ALA A 52 48.67 -11.35 7.68
C ALA A 52 49.76 -12.43 7.87
N ILE A 53 49.47 -13.52 8.59
CA ILE A 53 50.51 -14.47 8.99
C ILE A 53 50.90 -15.42 7.85
N ARG A 54 49.95 -15.99 7.07
CA ARG A 54 50.21 -16.75 5.83
C ARG A 54 48.94 -16.93 4.99
N PRO A 55 48.61 -16.05 4.02
CA PRO A 55 47.39 -16.17 3.24
C PRO A 55 47.46 -17.37 2.29
N THR A 56 46.63 -18.38 2.55
CA THR A 56 46.36 -19.48 1.62
C THR A 56 45.04 -19.23 0.89
N ALA A 57 44.91 -19.70 -0.35
CA ALA A 57 43.69 -19.49 -1.15
C ALA A 57 42.41 -19.92 -0.41
N TRP A 58 42.48 -21.00 0.38
CA TRP A 58 41.38 -21.47 1.21
C TRP A 58 40.97 -20.48 2.31
N GLN A 59 41.94 -19.83 2.98
CA GLN A 59 41.65 -18.84 4.02
C GLN A 59 40.94 -17.60 3.47
N ILE A 60 41.28 -17.17 2.24
CA ILE A 60 40.62 -16.06 1.56
C ILE A 60 39.15 -16.42 1.25
N ILE A 61 38.91 -17.62 0.71
CA ILE A 61 37.55 -18.11 0.44
C ILE A 61 36.74 -18.21 1.74
N LEU A 62 37.33 -18.78 2.79
CA LEU A 62 36.68 -18.92 4.09
C LEU A 62 36.33 -17.57 4.70
N THR A 63 37.26 -16.60 4.69
CA THR A 63 37.01 -15.25 5.21
C THR A 63 35.94 -14.51 4.41
N ALA A 64 35.98 -14.55 3.08
CA ALA A 64 34.94 -13.95 2.24
C ALA A 64 33.55 -14.56 2.49
N THR A 65 33.49 -15.89 2.68
CA THR A 65 32.24 -16.60 2.99
C THR A 65 31.70 -16.21 4.36
N VAL A 66 32.57 -16.17 5.38
CA VAL A 66 32.19 -15.77 6.75
C VAL A 66 31.74 -14.31 6.79
N MET A 67 32.43 -13.40 6.09
CA MET A 67 32.01 -12.00 5.99
C MET A 67 30.67 -11.85 5.28
N SER A 68 30.45 -12.59 4.20
CA SER A 68 29.18 -12.56 3.47
C SER A 68 28.03 -13.09 4.32
N ALA A 69 28.23 -14.23 4.99
CA ALA A 69 27.24 -14.81 5.89
C ALA A 69 26.94 -13.88 7.09
N SER A 70 27.98 -13.25 7.66
CA SER A 70 27.83 -12.27 8.73
C SER A 70 27.08 -11.03 8.25
N LEU A 71 27.38 -10.51 7.06
CA LEU A 71 26.71 -9.35 6.50
C LEU A 71 25.22 -9.64 6.24
N VAL A 72 24.91 -10.79 5.63
CA VAL A 72 23.53 -11.24 5.39
C VAL A 72 22.79 -11.41 6.73
N SER A 73 23.42 -12.01 7.73
CA SER A 73 22.82 -12.19 9.06
C SER A 73 22.57 -10.86 9.76
N CYS A 74 23.52 -9.94 9.72
CA CYS A 74 23.38 -8.60 10.29
C CYS A 74 22.30 -7.81 9.55
N ALA A 75 22.26 -7.87 8.21
CA ALA A 75 21.22 -7.22 7.41
C ALA A 75 19.84 -7.78 7.74
N ALA A 76 19.69 -9.11 7.80
CA ALA A 76 18.43 -9.76 8.15
C ALA A 76 17.97 -9.40 9.58
N ALA A 77 18.88 -9.42 10.56
CA ALA A 77 18.58 -9.04 11.93
C ALA A 77 18.22 -7.55 12.05
N ALA A 78 18.89 -6.67 11.31
CA ALA A 78 18.57 -5.24 11.28
C ALA A 78 17.23 -4.96 10.60
N TYR A 79 16.92 -5.67 9.51
CA TYR A 79 15.61 -5.61 8.85
C TYR A 79 14.49 -6.06 9.79
N GLY A 80 14.68 -7.17 10.51
CA GLY A 80 13.68 -7.69 11.46
C GLY A 80 13.48 -6.81 12.68
N ALA A 81 14.57 -6.34 13.31
CA ALA A 81 14.50 -5.51 14.52
C ALA A 81 14.06 -4.06 14.24
N GLY A 82 14.27 -3.58 13.00
CA GLY A 82 13.89 -2.23 12.57
C GLY A 82 12.43 -2.09 12.18
N ARG A 83 11.75 -3.18 11.78
CA ARG A 83 10.41 -3.12 11.19
C ARG A 83 9.34 -2.71 12.21
N VAL A 84 9.16 -1.40 12.38
CA VAL A 84 8.05 -0.82 13.14
C VAL A 84 6.86 -0.66 12.19
N LEU A 85 5.83 -1.47 12.42
CA LEU A 85 4.56 -1.34 11.71
C LEU A 85 3.60 -0.52 12.58
N PRO A 86 3.11 0.64 12.08
CA PRO A 86 2.09 1.40 12.78
C PRO A 86 0.85 0.55 13.04
N ASP A 87 0.28 0.68 14.25
CA ASP A 87 -0.87 -0.08 14.70
C ASP A 87 -2.01 0.87 15.06
N GLY A 88 -3.01 0.96 14.19
CA GLY A 88 -4.15 1.84 14.41
C GLY A 88 -5.19 1.25 15.36
N ARG A 89 -5.05 -0.01 15.80
CA ARG A 89 -6.01 -0.67 16.72
C ARG A 89 -6.02 -0.06 18.12
N ALA A 90 -5.03 0.76 18.46
CA ALA A 90 -5.03 1.55 19.70
C ALA A 90 -6.05 2.71 19.69
N HIS A 91 -6.61 3.05 18.53
CA HIS A 91 -7.64 4.08 18.36
C HIS A 91 -9.03 3.46 18.22
N ALA A 92 -10.07 4.18 18.67
CA ALA A 92 -11.47 3.72 18.61
C ALA A 92 -11.92 3.38 17.18
N LEU A 93 -11.46 4.16 16.20
CA LEU A 93 -11.46 3.79 14.80
C LEU A 93 -10.03 3.46 14.41
N ASN A 94 -9.82 2.32 13.77
CA ASN A 94 -8.50 1.96 13.28
C ASN A 94 -8.07 2.99 12.22
N ASN A 95 -7.17 3.87 12.61
CA ASN A 95 -6.88 5.10 11.88
C ASN A 95 -5.69 4.98 10.93
N VAL A 96 -5.04 3.82 10.83
CA VAL A 96 -3.99 3.62 9.84
C VAL A 96 -4.63 3.40 8.47
N ALA A 97 -4.24 4.24 7.50
CA ALA A 97 -4.67 4.17 6.12
C ALA A 97 -3.47 3.86 5.21
N TYR A 98 -3.46 2.70 4.58
CA TYR A 98 -2.46 2.37 3.58
C TYR A 98 -2.94 2.80 2.19
N ILE A 99 -2.07 3.49 1.47
CA ILE A 99 -2.21 3.75 0.04
C ILE A 99 -1.21 2.82 -0.65
N ASP A 100 -1.67 2.00 -1.57
CA ASP A 100 -0.80 1.07 -2.27
C ASP A 100 0.28 1.82 -3.07
N ALA A 101 1.47 1.25 -3.10
CA ALA A 101 2.62 1.71 -3.88
C ALA A 101 3.36 0.52 -4.54
N SER A 102 2.77 -0.68 -4.50
CA SER A 102 3.38 -1.94 -4.93
C SER A 102 2.88 -2.45 -6.28
N HIS A 103 1.71 -1.96 -6.74
CA HIS A 103 1.06 -2.42 -7.98
C HIS A 103 1.05 -1.41 -9.13
N LEU A 104 2.02 -0.46 -9.13
CA LEU A 104 2.15 0.57 -10.17
C LEU A 104 0.88 1.44 -10.27
N GLU A 105 0.43 1.97 -9.13
CA GLU A 105 -0.72 2.87 -9.05
C GLU A 105 -0.57 4.09 -9.98
N ALA A 106 -1.70 4.55 -10.51
CA ALA A 106 -1.80 5.71 -11.39
C ALA A 106 -1.73 7.05 -10.62
N TYR A 107 -0.62 7.28 -9.90
CA TYR A 107 -0.30 8.57 -9.30
C TYR A 107 1.16 8.97 -9.53
N SER A 108 1.41 10.29 -9.45
CA SER A 108 2.74 10.87 -9.56
C SER A 108 3.55 10.68 -8.28
N SER A 109 4.83 10.31 -8.42
CA SER A 109 5.78 10.29 -7.30
C SER A 109 6.05 11.69 -6.75
N ASP A 110 5.93 12.74 -7.58
CA ASP A 110 5.81 14.12 -7.13
C ASP A 110 4.40 14.39 -6.63
N ARG A 111 4.25 14.54 -5.31
CA ARG A 111 2.97 14.57 -4.60
C ARG A 111 2.15 15.82 -4.86
N TRP A 112 2.79 16.90 -5.28
CA TRP A 112 2.15 18.20 -5.52
C TRP A 112 1.98 18.51 -7.01
N ALA A 113 2.57 17.70 -7.88
CA ALA A 113 2.34 17.79 -9.31
C ALA A 113 0.92 17.32 -9.71
N ASN A 114 0.58 17.48 -10.98
CA ASN A 114 -0.61 16.87 -11.55
C ASN A 114 -0.60 15.35 -11.30
N HIS A 115 -1.74 14.80 -10.89
CA HIS A 115 -1.88 13.39 -10.44
C HIS A 115 -1.10 13.04 -9.15
N GLY A 116 -0.63 14.04 -8.39
CA GLY A 116 -0.03 13.83 -7.08
C GLY A 116 -1.08 13.57 -5.98
N ILE A 117 -0.68 12.82 -4.95
CA ILE A 117 -1.57 12.36 -3.86
C ILE A 117 -1.48 13.20 -2.57
N ALA A 118 -0.79 14.35 -2.58
CA ALA A 118 -0.66 15.18 -1.37
C ALA A 118 -2.03 15.62 -0.83
N ASN A 119 -2.95 16.02 -1.71
CA ASN A 119 -4.29 16.44 -1.30
C ASN A 119 -5.10 15.28 -0.70
N LEU A 120 -5.00 14.07 -1.26
CA LEU A 120 -5.62 12.87 -0.67
C LEU A 120 -5.07 12.61 0.73
N MET A 121 -3.75 12.62 0.89
CA MET A 121 -3.09 12.43 2.19
C MET A 121 -3.52 13.51 3.19
N GLN A 122 -3.63 14.77 2.79
CA GLN A 122 -4.10 15.85 3.66
C GLN A 122 -5.55 15.69 4.08
N THR A 123 -6.42 15.29 3.15
CA THR A 123 -7.82 14.97 3.47
C THR A 123 -7.89 13.84 4.49
N LEU A 124 -7.16 12.74 4.28
CA LEU A 124 -7.09 11.63 5.23
C LEU A 124 -6.62 12.10 6.62
N MET A 125 -5.56 12.91 6.69
CA MET A 125 -5.07 13.48 7.95
C MET A 125 -6.10 14.38 8.64
N ARG A 126 -6.84 15.20 7.88
CA ARG A 126 -7.93 16.04 8.42
C ARG A 126 -9.08 15.21 8.99
N HIS A 127 -9.29 14.01 8.46
CA HIS A 127 -10.26 13.03 8.96
C HIS A 127 -9.67 12.08 10.02
N GLY A 128 -8.49 12.37 10.55
CA GLY A 128 -7.90 11.64 11.68
C GLY A 128 -7.15 10.36 11.30
N TYR A 129 -6.99 10.08 10.00
CA TYR A 129 -6.18 8.95 9.54
C TYR A 129 -4.68 9.27 9.54
N LEU A 130 -3.87 8.23 9.70
CA LEU A 130 -2.44 8.21 9.44
C LEU A 130 -2.21 7.58 8.05
N PRO A 131 -2.09 8.38 6.97
CA PRO A 131 -1.83 7.85 5.64
C PRO A 131 -0.37 7.40 5.51
N LEU A 132 -0.16 6.20 4.96
CA LEU A 132 1.15 5.58 4.74
C LEU A 132 1.20 4.93 3.36
N LEU A 133 2.33 5.04 2.65
CA LEU A 133 2.53 4.28 1.42
C LEU A 133 2.93 2.83 1.75
N ALA A 134 2.26 1.88 1.12
CA ALA A 134 2.52 0.46 1.26
C ALA A 134 3.30 -0.07 0.06
N SER A 135 4.58 -0.40 0.26
CA SER A 135 5.40 -1.09 -0.75
C SER A 135 5.14 -2.59 -0.83
N ASP A 136 4.31 -3.12 0.08
CA ASP A 136 3.86 -4.51 0.16
C ASP A 136 2.48 -4.56 0.83
N LEU A 137 1.67 -5.54 0.48
CA LEU A 137 0.35 -5.79 1.08
C LEU A 137 0.36 -7.05 1.95
N THR A 138 1.27 -7.08 2.93
CA THR A 138 1.38 -8.21 3.87
C THR A 138 0.21 -8.27 4.86
N ALA A 139 -0.17 -9.49 5.28
CA ALA A 139 -1.24 -9.69 6.27
C ALA A 139 -1.00 -8.90 7.56
N GLU A 140 0.23 -8.97 8.07
CA GLU A 140 0.67 -8.26 9.28
C GLU A 140 0.42 -6.74 9.21
N ARG A 141 0.51 -6.17 8.01
CA ARG A 141 0.31 -4.74 7.75
C ARG A 141 -1.18 -4.40 7.72
N LEU A 142 -1.97 -5.18 6.98
CA LEU A 142 -3.40 -4.94 6.82
C LEU A 142 -4.20 -5.24 8.09
N GLU A 143 -3.80 -6.22 8.90
CA GLU A 143 -4.39 -6.49 10.23
C GLU A 143 -4.32 -5.29 11.20
N ARG A 144 -3.38 -4.37 10.96
CA ARG A 144 -3.15 -3.17 11.78
C ARG A 144 -3.76 -1.90 11.19
N ALA A 145 -4.36 -1.99 10.01
CA ALA A 145 -4.96 -0.87 9.30
C ALA A 145 -6.48 -0.92 9.37
N GLY A 146 -7.12 0.24 9.18
CA GLY A 146 -8.57 0.34 9.00
C GLY A 146 -8.95 0.65 7.56
N LEU A 147 -8.03 1.19 6.76
CA LEU A 147 -8.29 1.64 5.40
C LEU A 147 -7.15 1.21 4.45
N LEU A 148 -7.52 0.67 3.30
CA LEU A 148 -6.65 0.42 2.15
C LEU A 148 -7.18 1.20 0.95
N ILE A 149 -6.30 1.89 0.24
CA ILE A 149 -6.63 2.65 -0.98
C ILE A 149 -5.78 2.14 -2.14
N LEU A 150 -6.45 1.68 -3.19
CA LEU A 150 -5.87 1.26 -4.47
C LEU A 150 -6.26 2.30 -5.52
N ILE A 151 -5.29 2.86 -6.24
CA ILE A 151 -5.45 3.95 -7.20
C ILE A 151 -5.08 3.44 -8.60
N ALA A 152 -6.05 2.84 -9.28
CA ALA A 152 -5.90 2.29 -10.63
C ALA A 152 -4.60 1.45 -10.77
N PRO A 153 -4.49 0.33 -10.04
CA PRO A 153 -3.30 -0.51 -10.05
C PRO A 153 -3.10 -1.16 -11.43
N ALA A 154 -1.93 -0.95 -12.02
CA ALA A 154 -1.56 -1.48 -13.33
C ALA A 154 -0.79 -2.83 -13.28
N ARG A 155 -0.63 -3.42 -12.09
CA ARG A 155 0.01 -4.74 -11.90
C ARG A 155 -0.97 -5.74 -11.28
N LYS A 156 -0.88 -7.00 -11.73
CA LYS A 156 -1.68 -8.10 -11.18
C LYS A 156 -1.32 -8.36 -9.72
N PHE A 157 -2.35 -8.52 -8.89
CA PHE A 157 -2.22 -9.04 -7.53
C PHE A 157 -1.99 -10.55 -7.58
N SER A 158 -1.09 -11.05 -6.74
CA SER A 158 -0.93 -12.48 -6.52
C SER A 158 -2.18 -13.06 -5.81
N PRO A 159 -2.43 -14.38 -5.92
CA PRO A 159 -3.51 -15.03 -5.18
C PRO A 159 -3.44 -14.75 -3.67
N THR A 160 -2.24 -14.80 -3.09
CA THR A 160 -2.01 -14.53 -1.66
C THR A 160 -2.36 -13.09 -1.27
N GLU A 161 -2.03 -12.10 -2.11
CA GLU A 161 -2.39 -10.71 -1.85
C GLU A 161 -3.91 -10.51 -1.90
N ARG A 162 -4.59 -11.11 -2.89
CA ARG A 162 -6.06 -11.05 -2.98
C ARG A 162 -6.73 -11.68 -1.76
N ASP A 163 -6.26 -12.84 -1.31
CA ASP A 163 -6.76 -13.47 -0.08
C ASP A 163 -6.51 -12.60 1.16
N THR A 164 -5.35 -11.93 1.21
CA THR A 164 -5.01 -11.00 2.30
C THR A 164 -5.96 -9.80 2.32
N ILE A 165 -6.21 -9.17 1.17
CA ILE A 165 -7.14 -8.04 1.04
C ILE A 165 -8.56 -8.49 1.41
N LYS A 166 -8.98 -9.67 0.95
CA LYS A 166 -10.30 -10.23 1.28
C LYS A 166 -10.48 -10.47 2.78
N ASN A 167 -9.47 -11.02 3.44
CA ASN A 167 -9.49 -11.23 4.88
C ASN A 167 -9.48 -9.90 5.65
N PHE A 168 -8.73 -8.91 5.17
CA PHE A 168 -8.74 -7.55 5.71
C PHE A 168 -10.14 -6.93 5.68
N VAL A 169 -10.84 -7.00 4.54
CA VAL A 169 -12.20 -6.45 4.43
C VAL A 169 -13.17 -7.21 5.34
N ARG A 170 -13.10 -8.55 5.36
CA ARG A 170 -13.92 -9.39 6.25
C ARG A 170 -13.69 -9.15 7.73
N ALA A 171 -12.50 -8.68 8.11
CA ALA A 171 -12.17 -8.30 9.48
C ALA A 171 -12.65 -6.88 9.85
N GLY A 172 -13.42 -6.21 8.97
CA GLY A 172 -13.95 -4.86 9.18
C GLY A 172 -13.10 -3.75 8.57
N GLY A 173 -12.05 -4.08 7.82
CA GLY A 173 -11.27 -3.12 7.05
C GLY A 173 -12.05 -2.54 5.87
N THR A 174 -11.80 -1.29 5.50
CA THR A 174 -12.36 -0.68 4.29
C THR A 174 -11.33 -0.69 3.17
N CYS A 175 -11.70 -1.21 2.00
CA CYS A 175 -10.88 -1.13 0.78
C CYS A 175 -11.56 -0.20 -0.23
N ILE A 176 -10.90 0.90 -0.58
CA ILE A 176 -11.32 1.78 -1.67
C ILE A 176 -10.45 1.46 -2.87
N CYS A 177 -11.09 1.16 -4.00
CA CYS A 177 -10.40 0.87 -5.25
C CYS A 177 -10.95 1.76 -6.36
N THR A 178 -10.09 2.57 -6.99
CA THR A 178 -10.42 3.24 -8.25
C THR A 178 -9.82 2.45 -9.41
N VAL A 179 -10.51 2.39 -10.54
CA VAL A 179 -10.08 1.60 -11.70
C VAL A 179 -10.53 2.29 -12.99
N GLY A 180 -9.61 2.42 -13.95
CA GLY A 180 -9.92 2.78 -15.33
C GLY A 180 -10.25 1.55 -16.17
N ALA A 181 -10.86 1.73 -17.35
CA ALA A 181 -11.07 0.63 -18.26
C ALA A 181 -9.74 0.02 -18.77
N GLU A 182 -8.69 0.83 -18.81
CA GLU A 182 -7.34 0.46 -19.19
C GLU A 182 -6.71 -0.54 -18.21
N GLU A 183 -6.91 -0.34 -16.91
CA GLU A 183 -6.42 -1.23 -15.86
C GLU A 183 -7.38 -2.38 -15.54
N ALA A 184 -8.66 -2.28 -15.94
CA ALA A 184 -9.72 -3.21 -15.55
C ALA A 184 -9.36 -4.68 -15.80
N ARG A 185 -8.69 -5.00 -16.91
CA ARG A 185 -8.26 -6.39 -17.21
C ARG A 185 -7.21 -6.90 -16.22
N VAL A 186 -6.30 -6.04 -15.77
CA VAL A 186 -5.22 -6.41 -14.85
C VAL A 186 -5.76 -6.68 -13.44
N ILE A 187 -6.69 -5.85 -12.98
CA ILE A 187 -7.28 -5.96 -11.65
C ILE A 187 -8.55 -6.84 -11.59
N ALA A 188 -9.11 -7.26 -12.73
CA ALA A 188 -10.34 -8.06 -12.79
C ALA A 188 -10.40 -9.23 -11.79
N PRO A 189 -9.34 -10.04 -11.57
CA PRO A 189 -9.38 -11.10 -10.57
C PRO A 189 -9.69 -10.61 -9.14
N LEU A 190 -9.15 -9.46 -8.73
CA LEU A 190 -9.44 -8.86 -7.42
C LEU A 190 -10.87 -8.34 -7.37
N LEU A 191 -11.35 -7.63 -8.40
CA LEU A 191 -12.73 -7.11 -8.44
C LEU A 191 -13.76 -8.23 -8.37
N VAL A 192 -13.53 -9.31 -9.11
CA VAL A 192 -14.40 -10.50 -9.14
C VAL A 192 -14.47 -11.18 -7.78
N ASP A 193 -13.39 -11.17 -6.98
CA ASP A 193 -13.41 -11.73 -5.62
C ASP A 193 -14.41 -11.03 -4.69
N PHE A 194 -14.76 -9.77 -5.02
CA PHE A 194 -15.78 -8.95 -4.36
C PHE A 194 -17.09 -8.83 -5.15
N GLY A 195 -17.22 -9.51 -6.29
CA GLY A 195 -18.42 -9.49 -7.13
C GLY A 195 -18.58 -8.23 -7.97
N PHE A 196 -17.51 -7.47 -8.20
CA PHE A 196 -17.49 -6.32 -9.08
C PHE A 196 -16.86 -6.66 -10.43
N LYS A 197 -17.29 -5.95 -11.47
CA LYS A 197 -16.73 -6.05 -12.81
C LYS A 197 -16.72 -4.67 -13.46
N VAL A 198 -15.61 -4.34 -14.10
CA VAL A 198 -15.46 -3.14 -14.93
C VAL A 198 -15.05 -3.62 -16.31
N LEU A 199 -15.71 -3.10 -17.33
CA LEU A 199 -15.42 -3.49 -18.71
C LEU A 199 -14.05 -2.93 -19.14
N PRO A 200 -13.18 -3.74 -19.75
CA PRO A 200 -11.87 -3.28 -20.17
C PRO A 200 -11.93 -2.51 -21.50
N SER A 201 -11.01 -1.57 -21.67
CA SER A 201 -10.68 -0.92 -22.94
C SER A 201 -9.15 -0.82 -23.05
N PRO A 202 -8.54 -1.17 -24.19
CA PRO A 202 -9.18 -1.67 -25.39
C PRO A 202 -9.64 -3.14 -25.26
N VAL A 203 -10.73 -3.45 -25.96
CA VAL A 203 -11.17 -4.84 -26.15
C VAL A 203 -10.25 -5.51 -27.19
N PRO A 204 -9.74 -6.72 -26.95
CA PRO A 204 -8.88 -7.41 -27.91
C PRO A 204 -9.67 -7.77 -29.17
N PRO A 205 -9.04 -7.81 -30.36
CA PRO A 205 -9.75 -8.09 -31.61
C PRO A 205 -10.43 -9.48 -31.68
N ASP A 206 -10.01 -10.41 -30.82
CA ASP A 206 -10.54 -11.77 -30.73
C ASP A 206 -11.70 -11.92 -29.73
N GLU A 207 -12.06 -10.87 -28.99
CA GLU A 207 -13.22 -10.85 -28.11
C GLU A 207 -14.40 -10.16 -28.80
N ASP A 208 -15.55 -10.83 -28.85
CA ASP A 208 -16.83 -10.25 -29.30
C ASP A 208 -17.48 -9.43 -28.18
N ALA A 209 -16.70 -8.49 -27.63
CA ALA A 209 -17.11 -7.57 -26.58
C ALA A 209 -17.09 -6.13 -27.10
N PHE A 210 -18.06 -5.32 -26.66
CA PHE A 210 -18.14 -3.93 -27.03
C PHE A 210 -17.19 -3.09 -26.16
N GLU A 211 -16.49 -2.15 -26.78
CA GLU A 211 -15.63 -1.23 -26.07
C GLU A 211 -16.49 -0.30 -25.21
N PRO A 212 -16.28 -0.26 -23.88
CA PRO A 212 -17.09 0.58 -23.01
C PRO A 212 -16.94 2.04 -23.40
N TRP A 213 -18.07 2.75 -23.47
CA TRP A 213 -18.03 4.20 -23.65
C TRP A 213 -17.52 4.86 -22.37
N PRO A 214 -16.42 5.63 -22.41
CA PRO A 214 -16.06 6.45 -21.28
C PRO A 214 -17.17 7.47 -21.06
N LEU A 215 -17.73 7.49 -19.86
CA LEU A 215 -18.54 8.63 -19.46
C LEU A 215 -17.56 9.78 -19.30
N GLY A 216 -17.67 10.78 -20.17
CA GLY A 216 -16.77 11.94 -20.20
C GLY A 216 -16.87 12.79 -18.92
N PHE A 217 -16.52 14.06 -19.01
CA PHE A 217 -16.69 14.94 -17.86
C PHE A 217 -18.18 15.08 -17.48
N PHE A 218 -18.52 14.74 -16.23
CA PHE A 218 -19.86 14.95 -15.67
C PHE A 218 -19.78 15.32 -14.19
N GLN A 219 -20.90 15.82 -13.65
CA GLN A 219 -21.02 16.18 -12.25
C GLN A 219 -22.26 15.50 -11.68
N GLN A 220 -22.10 14.75 -10.59
CA GLN A 220 -23.21 14.03 -9.96
C GLN A 220 -23.45 14.54 -8.54
N SER A 221 -24.72 14.63 -8.15
CA SER A 221 -25.10 14.93 -6.77
C SER A 221 -24.81 13.73 -5.87
N PHE A 222 -24.26 13.98 -4.69
CA PHE A 222 -23.96 13.00 -3.66
C PHE A 222 -24.43 13.54 -2.29
N GLY A 223 -25.08 12.69 -1.49
CA GLY A 223 -25.61 13.04 -0.18
C GLY A 223 -27.14 12.98 -0.09
N GLU A 224 -27.67 13.13 1.12
CA GLU A 224 -29.11 13.20 1.36
C GLU A 224 -29.68 14.56 0.93
N THR A 225 -31.01 14.64 0.75
CA THR A 225 -31.70 15.79 0.15
C THR A 225 -31.39 17.13 0.85
N SER A 226 -30.98 17.12 2.13
CA SER A 226 -30.61 18.32 2.90
C SER A 226 -29.13 18.72 2.79
N ASP A 227 -28.22 17.82 2.36
CA ASP A 227 -26.77 18.03 2.29
C ASP A 227 -26.24 17.48 0.94
N MET A 228 -26.81 17.99 -0.16
CA MET A 228 -26.36 17.62 -1.50
C MET A 228 -25.06 18.33 -1.86
N TRP A 229 -24.02 17.53 -2.09
CA TRP A 229 -22.75 17.95 -2.65
C TRP A 229 -22.69 17.56 -4.12
N TYR A 230 -22.00 18.34 -4.93
CA TYR A 230 -21.75 17.97 -6.30
C TYR A 230 -20.31 17.49 -6.46
N VAL A 231 -20.16 16.28 -7.00
CA VAL A 231 -18.86 15.64 -7.21
C VAL A 231 -18.56 15.66 -8.72
N PRO A 232 -17.52 16.38 -9.16
CA PRO A 232 -17.09 16.34 -10.55
C PRO A 232 -16.29 15.06 -10.81
N PHE A 233 -16.57 14.43 -11.96
CA PHE A 233 -15.83 13.29 -12.49
C PHE A 233 -15.14 13.72 -13.77
N TYR A 234 -13.83 13.49 -13.85
CA TYR A 234 -13.08 13.70 -15.09
C TYR A 234 -13.50 12.68 -16.16
N ALA A 235 -13.60 11.42 -15.74
CA ALA A 235 -14.21 10.34 -16.49
C ALA A 235 -14.80 9.32 -15.51
N GLY A 236 -15.86 8.62 -15.92
CA GLY A 236 -16.47 7.55 -15.16
C GLY A 236 -16.57 6.27 -15.98
N TRP A 237 -16.32 5.14 -15.32
CA TRP A 237 -16.47 3.81 -15.91
C TRP A 237 -17.57 3.07 -15.15
N PRO A 238 -18.59 2.54 -15.84
CA PRO A 238 -19.62 1.74 -15.20
C PRO A 238 -19.05 0.53 -14.46
N VAL A 239 -19.54 0.29 -13.25
CA VAL A 239 -19.16 -0.83 -12.40
C VAL A 239 -20.35 -1.79 -12.29
N GLU A 240 -20.26 -2.91 -12.99
CA GLU A 240 -21.20 -4.00 -12.85
C GLU A 240 -21.01 -4.68 -11.48
N CYS A 241 -22.12 -4.99 -10.80
CA CYS A 241 -22.10 -5.80 -9.58
C CYS A 241 -22.95 -7.05 -9.79
N VAL A 242 -22.32 -8.22 -9.65
CA VAL A 242 -22.98 -9.54 -9.80
C VAL A 242 -23.55 -10.03 -8.46
N ALA A 243 -23.18 -9.38 -7.35
CA ALA A 243 -23.64 -9.74 -6.03
C ALA A 243 -25.09 -9.30 -5.78
N SER A 244 -25.85 -10.10 -5.02
CA SER A 244 -27.24 -9.81 -4.67
C SER A 244 -27.42 -8.64 -3.70
N SER A 245 -26.35 -8.20 -3.01
CA SER A 245 -26.36 -7.06 -2.10
C SER A 245 -25.18 -6.14 -2.37
N PHE A 246 -25.50 -4.94 -2.86
CA PHE A 246 -24.57 -3.83 -3.03
C PHE A 246 -25.33 -2.51 -2.88
N HIS A 247 -24.60 -1.43 -2.66
CA HIS A 247 -25.15 -0.08 -2.63
C HIS A 247 -24.44 0.77 -3.69
N ALA A 248 -25.21 1.33 -4.63
CA ALA A 248 -24.72 2.29 -5.60
C ALA A 248 -24.83 3.70 -5.01
N TRP A 249 -23.69 4.33 -4.75
CA TRP A 249 -23.60 5.68 -4.21
C TRP A 249 -23.77 6.75 -5.27
N ILE A 250 -23.26 6.47 -6.48
CA ILE A 250 -23.25 7.41 -7.60
C ILE A 250 -23.69 6.63 -8.83
N ILE A 251 -24.83 7.05 -9.38
CA ILE A 251 -25.42 6.51 -10.61
C ILE A 251 -25.41 7.66 -11.62
N TRP A 252 -24.78 7.42 -12.76
CA TRP A 252 -24.89 8.31 -13.90
C TRP A 252 -26.12 7.92 -14.72
N SER A 253 -26.87 8.90 -15.23
CA SER A 253 -28.05 8.65 -16.06
C SER A 253 -28.12 9.63 -17.22
N ASP A 254 -28.42 9.13 -18.41
CA ASP A 254 -28.77 9.93 -19.59
C ASP A 254 -30.28 9.99 -19.86
N GLY A 255 -31.09 9.46 -18.92
CA GLY A 255 -32.53 9.30 -19.03
C GLY A 255 -32.98 8.06 -19.81
N LYS A 256 -32.06 7.25 -20.36
CA LYS A 256 -32.33 5.98 -21.02
C LYS A 256 -31.66 4.80 -20.32
N SER A 257 -30.45 5.00 -19.81
CA SER A 257 -29.74 4.03 -18.98
C SER A 257 -29.24 4.66 -17.68
N ASP A 258 -29.20 3.83 -16.64
CA ASP A 258 -28.66 4.17 -15.33
C ASP A 258 -27.42 3.30 -15.10
N GLU A 259 -26.26 3.94 -15.05
CA GLU A 259 -24.97 3.27 -14.95
C GLU A 259 -24.31 3.60 -13.59
N PRO A 260 -24.12 2.60 -12.71
CA PRO A 260 -23.47 2.82 -11.42
C PRO A 260 -21.97 3.06 -11.60
N ILE A 261 -21.45 4.14 -11.01
CA ILE A 261 -20.03 4.56 -11.12
C ILE A 261 -19.27 4.35 -9.82
N VAL A 262 -19.95 4.58 -8.69
CA VAL A 262 -19.39 4.30 -7.36
C VAL A 262 -20.33 3.34 -6.66
N VAL A 263 -19.81 2.14 -6.40
CA VAL A 263 -20.52 1.06 -5.72
C VAL A 263 -19.76 0.66 -4.47
N SER A 264 -20.51 0.17 -3.49
CA SER A 264 -19.93 -0.41 -2.28
C SER A 264 -20.63 -1.71 -1.94
N ARG A 265 -19.91 -2.55 -1.22
CA ARG A 265 -20.41 -3.80 -0.69
C ARG A 265 -19.73 -4.07 0.65
N SER A 266 -20.48 -4.68 1.56
CA SER A 266 -19.97 -5.17 2.83
C SER A 266 -19.72 -6.67 2.74
N GLU A 267 -18.58 -7.11 3.26
CA GLU A 267 -18.20 -8.52 3.38
C GLU A 267 -17.99 -8.83 4.86
N GLY A 268 -18.73 -9.79 5.42
CA GLY A 268 -18.79 -10.04 6.86
C GLY A 268 -20.11 -9.59 7.49
N GLN A 269 -20.48 -10.18 8.63
CA GLN A 269 -21.67 -9.81 9.41
C GLN A 269 -21.41 -8.58 10.27
#